data_AF-A0A955KJ57-F1
#
_entry.id   AF-A0A955KJ57-F1
#
_cell.length_a   1.000
_cell.length_b   1.000
_cell.length_c   1.000
_cell.angle_alpha   90.00
_cell.angle_beta   90.00
_cell.angle_gamma   90.00
#
_symmetry.space_group_name_H-M   'P 1'
#
loop_
_entity.id
_entity.type
_entity.pdbx_description
1 polymer ?
#
loop_
_entity_poly.entity_id
_entity_poly.type
_entity_poly.pdbx_seq_one_letter_code
_entity_poly.pdbx_strand_id
1 'polypeptide(L)'
;MGNIRYTLLNGIFQNWQEYCLWRKTRSVFLEPTYFSLLGLVNVQQYGEELDVSAGTLWSQMLVYSEESVWSNGHHFSNPANFSYRDNSIRMVDYGGRGVREVVEKYGNVLSENFDPTKKPSWET
;
A
#
# COMPACT_ATOMS: atom_id res chain seq x y z
N MET A 1 22.04 0.92 -20.94
CA MET A 1 20.87 0.32 -21.63
C MET A 1 20.34 -0.81 -20.75
N GLY A 2 19.28 -0.55 -20.00
CA GLY A 2 18.65 -1.58 -19.17
C GLY A 2 18.00 -2.63 -20.06
N ASN A 3 18.33 -3.90 -19.82
CA ASN A 3 17.79 -5.03 -20.56
C ASN A 3 16.27 -5.06 -20.34
N ILE A 4 15.47 -4.82 -21.39
CA ILE A 4 13.98 -4.87 -21.36
C ILE A 4 13.47 -6.14 -20.65
N ARG A 5 14.22 -7.25 -20.77
CA ARG A 5 13.97 -8.51 -20.07
C ARG A 5 14.02 -8.39 -18.55
N TYR A 6 14.97 -7.65 -18.00
CA TYR A 6 15.11 -7.44 -16.56
C TYR A 6 13.94 -6.63 -15.99
N THR A 7 13.54 -5.56 -16.69
CA THR A 7 12.41 -4.71 -16.27
C THR A 7 11.08 -5.47 -16.32
N LEU A 8 10.83 -6.25 -17.38
CA LEU A 8 9.60 -7.07 -17.50
C LEU A 8 9.53 -8.17 -16.43
N LEU A 9 10.63 -8.92 -16.22
CA LEU A 9 10.65 -9.97 -15.21
C LEU A 9 10.50 -9.42 -13.79
N ASN A 10 11.07 -8.23 -13.52
CA ASN A 10 10.90 -7.58 -12.22
C ASN A 10 9.46 -7.15 -11.97
N GLY A 11 8.79 -6.57 -12.97
CA GLY A 11 7.37 -6.19 -12.85
C GLY A 11 6.46 -7.39 -12.62
N ILE A 12 6.68 -8.50 -13.33
CA ILE A 12 5.93 -9.75 -13.11
C ILE A 12 6.16 -10.28 -11.68
N PHE A 13 7.40 -10.25 -11.21
CA PHE A 13 7.74 -10.70 -9.85
C PHE A 13 7.06 -9.84 -8.79
N GLN A 14 7.04 -8.52 -8.95
CA GLN A 14 6.34 -7.60 -8.04
C GLN A 14 4.83 -7.88 -8.00
N ASN A 15 4.19 -8.00 -9.17
CA ASN A 15 2.78 -8.38 -9.28
C ASN A 15 2.47 -9.70 -8.56
N TRP A 16 3.38 -10.68 -8.67
CA TRP A 16 3.26 -11.96 -7.97
C TRP A 16 3.39 -11.83 -6.45
N GLN A 17 4.29 -10.98 -5.96
CA GLN A 17 4.42 -10.71 -4.54
C GLN A 17 3.17 -10.06 -3.95
N GLU A 18 2.61 -9.07 -4.65
CA GLU A 18 1.35 -8.41 -4.29
C GLU A 18 0.22 -9.43 -4.18
N TYR A 19 0.02 -10.21 -5.22
CA TYR A 19 -1.00 -11.26 -5.21
C TYR A 19 -0.83 -12.26 -4.06
N CYS A 20 0.39 -12.73 -3.83
CA CYS A 20 0.69 -13.64 -2.73
C CYS A 20 0.37 -13.01 -1.38
N LEU A 21 0.72 -11.73 -1.19
CA LEU A 21 0.45 -11.01 0.04
C LEU A 21 -1.05 -10.82 0.27
N TRP A 22 -1.78 -10.33 -0.73
CA TRP A 22 -3.23 -10.15 -0.64
C TRP A 22 -3.95 -11.47 -0.41
N ARG A 23 -3.62 -12.51 -1.16
CA ARG A 23 -4.26 -13.83 -1.02
C ARG A 23 -4.03 -14.44 0.36
N LYS A 24 -2.82 -14.27 0.92
CA LYS A 24 -2.45 -14.79 2.25
C LYS A 24 -3.16 -14.03 3.38
N THR A 25 -3.13 -12.70 3.34
CA THR A 25 -3.60 -11.86 4.45
C THR A 25 -5.08 -11.53 4.37
N ARG A 26 -5.61 -11.39 3.15
CA ARG A 26 -6.94 -10.81 2.87
C ARG A 26 -7.18 -9.51 3.65
N SER A 27 -6.10 -8.76 3.90
CA SER A 27 -6.17 -7.54 4.69
C SER A 27 -7.06 -6.51 4.01
N VAL A 28 -7.96 -5.89 4.77
CA VAL A 28 -8.82 -4.80 4.31
C VAL A 28 -8.02 -3.56 3.89
N PHE A 29 -6.80 -3.42 4.42
CA PHE A 29 -5.84 -2.39 4.07
C PHE A 29 -5.22 -2.55 2.69
N LEU A 30 -5.40 -3.68 2.02
CA LEU A 30 -4.88 -3.89 0.67
C LEU A 30 -6.01 -3.81 -0.35
N GLU A 31 -5.77 -3.13 -1.46
CA GLU A 31 -6.64 -3.26 -2.62
C GLU A 31 -6.62 -4.71 -3.12
N PRO A 32 -7.77 -5.32 -3.44
CA PRO A 32 -7.80 -6.65 -4.02
C PRO A 32 -6.97 -6.74 -5.30
N THR A 33 -5.96 -7.61 -5.26
CA THR A 33 -5.14 -7.95 -6.42
C THR A 33 -5.65 -9.26 -7.00
N TYR A 34 -6.19 -9.18 -8.22
CA TYR A 34 -6.55 -10.33 -9.03
C TYR A 34 -5.51 -10.53 -10.12
N PHE A 35 -5.28 -11.78 -10.52
CA PHE A 35 -4.42 -12.07 -11.66
C PHE A 35 -5.24 -12.22 -12.94
N SER A 36 -4.81 -11.58 -14.02
CA SER A 36 -5.29 -11.88 -15.37
C SER A 36 -4.17 -12.39 -16.28
N LEU A 37 -4.56 -13.26 -17.22
CA LEU A 37 -3.74 -13.85 -18.27
C LEU A 37 -2.43 -14.53 -17.77
N LEU A 38 -2.56 -15.77 -17.29
CA LEU A 38 -1.42 -16.64 -16.91
C LEU A 38 -0.46 -16.09 -15.84
N GLY A 39 -0.89 -15.11 -15.04
CA GLY A 39 -0.06 -14.58 -13.95
C GLY A 39 0.84 -13.40 -14.34
N LEU A 40 0.57 -12.73 -15.46
CA LEU A 40 1.43 -11.67 -15.99
C LEU A 40 0.93 -10.25 -15.67
N VAL A 41 -0.39 -10.06 -15.53
CA VAL A 41 -0.99 -8.74 -15.33
C VAL A 41 -1.76 -8.71 -14.01
N ASN A 42 -1.38 -7.77 -13.14
CA ASN A 42 -2.14 -7.43 -11.95
C ASN A 42 -3.41 -6.66 -12.36
N VAL A 43 -4.57 -7.14 -11.94
CA VAL A 43 -5.85 -6.46 -12.06
C VAL A 43 -6.27 -6.05 -10.66
N GLN A 44 -6.05 -4.79 -10.34
CA GLN A 44 -6.54 -4.14 -9.13
C GLN A 44 -7.76 -3.29 -9.49
N GLN A 45 -8.68 -3.16 -8.55
CA GLN A 45 -9.76 -2.20 -8.71
C GLN A 45 -9.17 -0.80 -8.70
N TYR A 46 -9.43 -0.01 -9.74
CA TYR A 46 -9.10 1.41 -9.75
C TYR A 46 -9.81 2.09 -8.57
N GLY A 47 -9.05 2.66 -7.65
CA GLY A 47 -9.56 3.42 -6.52
C GLY A 47 -9.43 4.91 -6.75
N GLU A 48 -10.24 5.71 -6.06
CA GLU A 48 -10.01 7.15 -5.97
C GLU A 48 -8.69 7.37 -5.24
N GLU A 49 -7.76 8.10 -5.85
CA GLU A 49 -6.47 8.43 -5.24
C GLU A 49 -6.70 9.14 -3.91
N LEU A 50 -5.87 8.82 -2.92
CA LEU A 50 -5.93 9.49 -1.63
C LEU A 50 -5.47 10.95 -1.75
N ASP A 51 -6.44 11.88 -1.69
CA ASP A 51 -6.19 13.33 -1.75
C ASP A 51 -5.85 13.90 -0.36
N VAL A 52 -4.66 13.58 0.14
CA VAL A 52 -4.09 14.15 1.38
C VAL A 52 -2.62 14.51 1.20
N SER A 53 -2.09 15.37 2.07
CA SER A 53 -0.65 15.65 2.06
C SER A 53 0.16 14.41 2.48
N ALA A 54 1.36 14.25 1.91
CA ALA A 54 2.29 13.21 2.34
C ALA A 54 2.59 13.26 3.84
N GLY A 55 2.62 14.47 4.44
CA GLY A 55 2.79 14.66 5.89
C GLY A 55 1.61 14.12 6.71
N THR A 56 0.37 14.33 6.23
CA THR A 56 -0.84 13.79 6.84
C THR A 56 -0.84 12.27 6.82
N LEU A 57 -0.58 11.67 5.66
CA LEU A 57 -0.45 10.24 5.50
C LEU A 57 0.65 9.68 6.42
N TRP A 58 1.86 10.21 6.31
CA TRP A 58 3.04 9.70 7.01
C TRP A 58 2.88 9.75 8.53
N SER A 59 2.35 10.86 9.06
CA SER A 59 2.16 11.01 10.51
C SER A 59 1.22 9.97 11.10
N GLN A 60 0.11 9.67 10.42
CA GLN A 60 -0.84 8.65 10.84
C GLN A 60 -0.28 7.24 10.69
N MET A 61 0.43 6.97 9.58
CA MET A 61 1.11 5.69 9.36
C MET A 61 2.13 5.40 10.46
N LEU A 62 2.89 6.40 10.91
CA LEU A 62 3.82 6.26 12.03
C LEU A 62 3.10 5.91 13.34
N VAL A 63 2.04 6.65 13.68
CA VAL A 63 1.30 6.45 14.93
C VAL A 63 0.65 5.07 14.97
N TYR A 64 -0.04 4.67 13.91
CA TYR A 64 -0.84 3.45 13.90
C TYR A 64 -0.05 2.17 13.61
N SER A 65 1.22 2.29 13.19
CA SER A 65 2.12 1.15 12.99
C SER A 65 3.22 1.03 14.03
N GLU A 66 3.15 1.80 15.13
CA GLU A 66 4.23 1.88 16.13
C GLU A 66 5.59 2.12 15.44
N GLU A 67 5.64 3.10 14.52
CA GLU A 67 6.82 3.47 13.75
C GLU A 67 7.36 2.36 12.79
N SER A 68 6.68 1.22 12.65
CA SER A 68 7.19 0.08 11.86
C SER A 68 7.29 0.37 10.36
N VAL A 69 6.54 1.36 9.86
CA VAL A 69 6.61 1.85 8.47
C VAL A 69 7.96 2.48 8.10
N TRP A 70 8.82 2.83 9.07
CA TRP A 70 10.19 3.31 8.79
C TRP A 70 11.02 2.34 7.97
N SER A 71 10.78 1.04 8.14
CA SER A 71 11.47 -0.01 7.38
C SER A 71 11.24 0.09 5.86
N ASN A 72 10.17 0.78 5.43
CA ASN A 72 9.90 1.08 4.03
C ASN A 72 9.15 2.42 3.88
N GLY A 73 9.76 3.51 4.37
CA GLY A 73 9.10 4.82 4.38
C GLY A 73 8.62 5.31 3.01
N HIS A 74 9.31 4.94 1.91
CA HIS A 74 8.91 5.36 0.56
C HIS A 74 7.51 4.84 0.19
N HIS A 75 7.21 3.56 0.45
CA HIS A 75 5.91 2.99 0.09
C HIS A 75 4.76 3.56 0.92
N PHE A 76 5.03 3.93 2.19
CA PHE A 76 4.01 4.39 3.14
C PHE A 76 3.87 5.92 3.24
N SER A 77 4.71 6.70 2.55
CA SER A 77 4.67 8.17 2.57
C SER A 77 4.10 8.80 1.31
N ASN A 78 3.87 8.01 0.25
CA ASN A 78 3.33 8.50 -1.02
C ASN A 78 1.81 8.28 -1.10
N PRO A 79 0.97 9.33 -1.06
CA PRO A 79 -0.49 9.20 -1.18
C PRO A 79 -0.95 8.49 -2.45
N ALA A 80 -0.20 8.60 -3.55
CA ALA A 80 -0.52 7.91 -4.81
C ALA A 80 -0.45 6.37 -4.71
N ASN A 81 0.14 5.82 -3.65
CA ASN A 81 0.14 4.39 -3.37
C ASN A 81 -1.14 3.93 -2.65
N PHE A 82 -2.07 4.84 -2.36
CA PHE A 82 -3.27 4.57 -1.58
C PHE A 82 -4.53 5.05 -2.29
N SER A 83 -5.63 4.38 -1.97
CA SER A 83 -6.99 4.80 -2.25
C SER A 83 -7.75 5.00 -0.95
N TYR A 84 -8.80 5.81 -0.98
CA TYR A 84 -9.73 5.96 0.13
C TYR A 84 -11.16 5.79 -0.36
N ARG A 85 -11.85 4.76 0.15
CA ARG A 85 -13.26 4.50 -0.19
C ARG A 85 -13.93 3.71 0.92
N ASP A 86 -15.26 3.83 1.02
CA ASP A 86 -16.04 3.17 2.06
C ASP A 86 -15.49 3.45 3.48
N ASN A 87 -15.05 4.69 3.70
CA ASN A 87 -14.47 5.17 4.96
C ASN A 87 -13.22 4.37 5.40
N SER A 88 -12.46 3.84 4.44
CA SER A 88 -11.31 2.96 4.68
C SER A 88 -10.18 3.26 3.69
N ILE A 89 -8.97 3.38 4.21
CA ILE A 89 -7.76 3.47 3.39
C ILE A 89 -7.32 2.09 2.92
N ARG A 90 -6.87 2.03 1.65
CA ARG A 90 -6.34 0.82 1.03
C ARG A 90 -5.07 1.13 0.27
N MET A 91 -4.08 0.26 0.36
CA MET A 91 -2.83 0.35 -0.36
C MET A 91 -2.98 -0.34 -1.73
N VAL A 92 -2.57 0.35 -2.78
CA VAL A 92 -2.60 -0.09 -4.17
C VAL A 92 -1.25 -0.74 -4.53
N ASP A 93 -0.14 -0.04 -4.26
CA ASP A 93 1.22 -0.52 -4.51
C ASP A 93 1.85 -1.09 -3.24
N TYR A 94 1.90 -2.42 -3.14
CA TYR A 94 2.38 -3.16 -1.96
C TYR A 94 3.33 -4.32 -2.30
N GLY A 95 3.99 -4.26 -3.46
CA GLY A 95 5.05 -5.20 -3.86
C GLY A 95 6.40 -4.96 -3.18
N GLY A 96 6.51 -3.91 -2.36
CA GLY A 96 7.75 -3.51 -1.69
C GLY A 96 8.21 -4.45 -0.58
N ARG A 97 9.54 -4.56 -0.39
CA ARG A 97 10.14 -5.28 0.75
C ARG A 97 9.75 -4.60 2.07
N GLY A 98 9.40 -5.34 3.11
CA GLY A 98 8.99 -4.76 4.40
C GLY A 98 7.51 -4.40 4.50
N VAL A 99 6.79 -4.31 3.37
CA VAL A 99 5.34 -4.04 3.36
C VAL A 99 4.58 -5.21 3.99
N ARG A 100 5.00 -6.44 3.71
CA ARG A 100 4.36 -7.66 4.25
C ARG A 100 4.29 -7.63 5.78
N GLU A 101 5.40 -7.34 6.45
CA GLU A 101 5.51 -7.37 7.90
C GLU A 101 4.60 -6.32 8.54
N VAL A 102 4.54 -5.12 7.94
CA VAL A 102 3.64 -4.06 8.39
C VAL A 102 2.17 -4.44 8.18
N VAL A 103 1.82 -4.97 7.00
CA VAL A 103 0.44 -5.34 6.69
C VAL A 103 -0.05 -6.50 7.56
N GLU A 104 0.79 -7.53 7.75
CA GLU A 104 0.46 -8.70 8.57
C GLU A 104 0.23 -8.31 10.04
N LYS A 105 0.97 -7.31 10.55
CA LYS A 105 0.87 -6.89 11.96
C LYS A 105 -0.16 -5.77 12.19
N TYR A 106 -0.25 -4.79 11.30
CA TYR A 106 -1.00 -3.55 11.54
C TYR A 106 -2.06 -3.23 10.48
N GLY A 107 -2.22 -4.03 9.42
CA GLY A 107 -3.12 -3.70 8.31
C GLY A 107 -4.52 -3.29 8.77
N ASN A 108 -5.15 -4.06 9.66
CA ASN A 108 -6.48 -3.71 10.17
C ASN A 108 -6.48 -2.38 10.93
N VAL A 109 -5.50 -2.17 11.83
CA VAL A 109 -5.36 -0.93 12.60
C VAL A 109 -5.17 0.27 11.68
N LEU A 110 -4.30 0.17 10.68
CA LEU A 110 -4.06 1.21 9.68
C LEU A 110 -5.34 1.54 8.90
N SER A 111 -6.09 0.52 8.49
CA SER A 111 -7.31 0.68 7.70
C SER A 111 -8.47 1.30 8.50
N GLU A 112 -8.65 0.89 9.76
CA GLU A 112 -9.75 1.30 10.63
C GLU A 112 -9.55 2.69 11.26
N ASN A 113 -8.31 3.11 11.49
CA ASN A 113 -8.01 4.33 12.25
C ASN A 113 -7.57 5.52 11.39
N PHE A 114 -7.29 5.30 10.10
CA PHE A 114 -6.92 6.39 9.21
C PHE A 114 -8.08 7.36 8.98
N ASP A 115 -7.82 8.64 9.19
CA ASP A 115 -8.78 9.73 9.02
C ASP A 115 -8.19 10.80 8.10
N PRO A 116 -8.70 10.97 6.87
CA PRO A 116 -8.16 11.94 5.91
C PRO A 116 -8.31 13.40 6.37
N THR A 117 -9.16 13.68 7.36
CA THR A 117 -9.38 15.02 7.91
C THR A 117 -8.41 15.37 9.03
N LYS A 118 -7.73 14.37 9.60
CA LYS A 118 -6.81 14.53 10.72
C LYS A 118 -5.45 15.03 10.24
N LYS A 119 -5.15 16.29 10.56
CA LYS A 119 -3.86 16.91 10.26
C LYS A 119 -2.77 16.50 11.27
N PRO A 120 -1.50 16.51 10.86
CA PRO A 120 -0.40 16.33 11.79
C PRO A 120 -0.32 17.50 12.77
N SER A 121 0.20 17.25 13.98
CA SER A 121 0.23 18.23 15.07
C SER A 121 1.05 19.49 14.78
N TRP A 122 1.94 19.45 13.79
CA TRP A 122 2.73 20.62 13.36
C TRP A 122 2.05 21.47 12.28
N GLU A 123 0.86 21.08 11.80
CA GLU A 123 0.03 21.85 10.85
C GLU A 123 -1.19 22.52 11.50
N THR A 124 -1.40 22.29 12.80
CA THR A 124 -2.42 22.91 13.66
C THR A 124 -1.82 23.99 14.54
#